data_AF-A0A962RBX1-F1
#
_entry.id   AF-A0A962RBX1-F1
#
_cell.length_a   1.000
_cell.length_b   1.000
_cell.length_c   1.000
_cell.angle_alpha   90.00
_cell.angle_beta   90.00
_cell.angle_gamma   90.00
#
_symmetry.space_group_name_H-M   'P 1'
#
loop_
_entity.id
_entity.type
_entity.pdbx_description
1 polymer ?
#
loop_
_entity_poly.entity_id
_entity_poly.type
_entity_poly.pdbx_seq_one_letter_code
_entity_poly.pdbx_strand_id
1 'polypeptide(L)'
;EPVLFRDFVNAAAGKGLDYVCDIELRMQFPSFLGDHVDSLLDQIDDPIEQWQQIDFLVNRNFHQSLLCHADAHPARLPQLGQMREFSWFADLRPPRKIDFRRAKSQTFTEVGGEGHDVVHPLTKAALALMVESYSTPMPYPELFAAAANLLRAHGAIQFAQAEEDLLSELFSLYAIGVVHARPATMRDHMDIGALRVDPVATQCACLGDGHLPARHHGCVSLDPFSRRLTALLDGTRDRDAMIIALLDDIQKGGVLDGLLPPNTGADAARKQIERNMDRLLLLYRRQGILARL
;
A
#
# COMPACT_ATOMS: atom_id res chain seq x y z
N GLU A 1 -1.69 2.05 32.07
CA GLU A 1 -3.07 2.34 32.52
C GLU A 1 -3.84 2.90 31.34
N PRO A 2 -5.14 2.59 31.17
CA PRO A 2 -5.95 3.22 30.13
C PRO A 2 -6.13 4.71 30.42
N VAL A 3 -6.09 5.54 29.38
CA VAL A 3 -6.28 7.00 29.47
C VAL A 3 -7.27 7.44 28.42
N LEU A 4 -8.06 8.47 28.72
CA LEU A 4 -8.91 9.11 27.71
C LEU A 4 -8.02 9.88 26.72
N PHE A 5 -8.47 9.96 25.47
CA PHE A 5 -7.76 10.69 24.41
C PHE A 5 -7.55 12.17 24.80
N ARG A 6 -8.59 12.83 25.34
CA ARG A 6 -8.48 14.21 25.82
C ARG A 6 -7.43 14.38 26.92
N ASP A 7 -7.37 13.43 27.86
CA ASP A 7 -6.40 13.49 28.96
C ASP A 7 -4.97 13.31 28.45
N PHE A 8 -4.78 12.45 27.46
CA PHE A 8 -3.51 12.30 26.73
C PHE A 8 -3.09 13.60 26.03
N VAL A 9 -4.01 14.24 25.28
CA VAL A 9 -3.73 15.51 24.58
C VAL A 9 -3.37 16.62 25.59
N ASN A 10 -4.11 16.74 26.68
CA ASN A 10 -3.83 17.71 27.74
C ASN A 10 -2.47 17.46 28.42
N ALA A 11 -2.12 16.20 28.67
CA ALA A 11 -0.82 15.84 29.23
C ALA A 11 0.33 16.19 28.27
N ALA A 12 0.15 16.00 26.95
CA ALA A 12 1.12 16.38 25.93
C ALA A 12 1.29 17.91 25.85
N ALA A 13 0.18 18.66 25.88
CA ALA A 13 0.19 20.11 25.91
C ALA A 13 0.96 20.66 27.12
N GLY A 14 0.79 20.06 28.30
CA GLY A 14 1.55 20.39 29.50
C GLY A 14 3.08 20.16 29.39
N LYS A 15 3.54 19.50 28.32
CA LYS A 15 4.96 19.28 28.00
C LYS A 15 5.44 20.09 26.79
N GLY A 16 4.64 21.04 26.30
CA GLY A 16 4.99 21.87 25.15
C GLY A 16 4.87 21.14 23.81
N LEU A 17 4.09 20.07 23.77
CA LEU A 17 3.75 19.35 22.54
C LEU A 17 2.31 19.69 22.13
N ASP A 18 2.09 19.84 20.84
CA ASP A 18 0.76 19.98 20.28
C ASP A 18 0.37 18.72 19.51
N TYR A 19 -0.91 18.37 19.59
CA TYR A 19 -1.46 17.26 18.82
C TYR A 19 -1.45 17.63 17.34
N VAL A 20 -1.20 16.70 16.42
CA VAL A 20 -1.29 16.95 14.96
C VAL A 20 -2.52 16.24 14.42
N CYS A 21 -2.50 14.92 14.45
CA CYS A 21 -3.55 14.04 13.96
C CYS A 21 -3.33 12.62 14.50
N ASP A 22 -4.30 11.74 14.23
CA ASP A 22 -4.13 10.30 14.33
C ASP A 22 -3.79 9.75 12.94
N ILE A 23 -3.10 8.60 12.87
CA ILE A 23 -2.80 7.97 11.57
C ILE A 23 -4.06 7.47 10.85
N GLU A 24 -5.13 7.15 11.59
CA GLU A 24 -6.42 6.75 11.01
C GLU A 24 -7.23 8.00 10.63
N LEU A 25 -6.92 8.56 9.46
CA LEU A 25 -7.51 9.83 9.01
C LEU A 25 -9.05 9.80 8.97
N ARG A 26 -9.68 8.66 8.65
CA ARG A 26 -11.15 8.50 8.69
C ARG A 26 -11.77 8.93 10.01
N MET A 27 -11.05 8.83 11.13
CA MET A 27 -11.55 9.20 12.46
C MET A 27 -11.74 10.70 12.61
N GLN A 28 -11.17 11.52 11.73
CA GLN A 28 -11.41 12.96 11.69
C GLN A 28 -12.71 13.33 10.95
N PHE A 29 -13.36 12.37 10.27
CA PHE A 29 -14.56 12.61 9.46
C PHE A 29 -15.73 11.78 9.99
N PRO A 30 -16.60 12.34 10.85
CA PRO A 30 -17.64 11.57 11.52
C PRO A 30 -18.73 11.02 10.60
N SER A 31 -18.79 11.48 9.34
CA SER A 31 -19.76 11.03 8.33
C SER A 31 -19.82 9.51 8.13
N PHE A 32 -18.77 8.75 8.44
CA PHE A 32 -18.83 7.27 8.39
C PHE A 32 -19.79 6.66 9.44
N LEU A 33 -20.14 7.42 10.49
CA LEU A 33 -21.13 7.05 11.51
C LEU A 33 -22.57 7.35 11.08
N GLY A 34 -22.74 8.01 9.93
CA GLY A 34 -24.02 8.40 9.36
C GLY A 34 -24.43 9.83 9.70
N ASP A 35 -25.21 10.43 8.80
CA ASP A 35 -25.56 11.87 8.77
C ASP A 35 -26.12 12.41 10.09
N HIS A 36 -26.89 11.59 10.81
CA HIS A 36 -27.47 12.00 12.09
C HIS A 36 -26.40 12.17 13.18
N VAL A 37 -25.44 11.25 13.25
CA VAL A 37 -24.35 11.32 14.23
C VAL A 37 -23.41 12.47 13.87
N ASP A 38 -23.11 12.63 12.59
CA ASP A 38 -22.32 13.75 12.06
C ASP A 38 -22.91 15.10 12.48
N SER A 39 -24.23 15.29 12.26
CA SER A 39 -24.95 16.52 12.63
C SER A 39 -24.98 16.80 14.14
N LEU A 40 -24.88 15.75 14.99
CA LEU A 40 -24.80 15.90 16.43
C LEU A 40 -23.39 16.29 16.88
N LEU A 41 -22.38 15.67 16.26
CA LEU A 41 -20.97 15.95 16.57
C LEU A 41 -20.54 17.34 16.09
N ASP A 42 -21.10 17.84 15.00
CA ASP A 42 -20.86 19.20 14.49
C ASP A 42 -21.30 20.32 15.44
N GLN A 43 -22.10 20.00 16.47
CA GLN A 43 -22.49 20.95 17.52
C GLN A 43 -21.40 21.15 18.57
N ILE A 44 -20.30 20.38 18.51
CA ILE A 44 -19.17 20.44 19.43
C ILE A 44 -18.08 21.30 18.81
N ASP A 45 -17.84 22.48 19.37
CA ASP A 45 -16.85 23.44 18.83
C ASP A 45 -15.39 22.96 18.94
N ASP A 46 -15.06 22.20 19.99
CA ASP A 46 -13.70 21.71 20.22
C ASP A 46 -13.46 20.37 19.46
N PRO A 47 -12.56 20.34 18.45
CA PRO A 47 -12.25 19.12 17.73
C PRO A 47 -11.75 17.98 18.62
N ILE A 48 -11.05 18.28 19.72
CA ILE A 48 -10.56 17.26 20.65
C ILE A 48 -11.72 16.59 21.38
N GLU A 49 -12.72 17.36 21.81
CA GLU A 49 -13.95 16.81 22.40
C GLU A 49 -14.74 16.02 21.36
N GLN A 50 -14.85 16.53 20.13
CA GLN A 50 -15.54 15.85 19.04
C GLN A 50 -14.93 14.46 18.79
N TRP A 51 -13.60 14.39 18.65
CA TRP A 51 -12.88 13.12 18.46
C TRP A 51 -12.98 12.20 19.69
N GLN A 52 -12.99 12.75 20.91
CA GLN A 52 -13.23 11.97 22.12
C GLN A 52 -14.64 11.35 22.14
N GLN A 53 -15.66 12.03 21.62
CA GLN A 53 -17.00 11.43 21.48
C GLN A 53 -17.02 10.31 20.45
N ILE A 54 -16.31 10.47 19.33
CA ILE A 54 -16.16 9.41 18.33
C ILE A 54 -15.55 8.15 18.97
N ASP A 55 -14.51 8.31 19.80
CA ASP A 55 -13.90 7.17 20.51
C ASP A 55 -14.92 6.37 21.33
N PHE A 56 -15.85 7.04 22.03
CA PHE A 56 -16.90 6.37 22.79
C PHE A 56 -17.89 5.64 21.88
N LEU A 57 -18.27 6.26 20.76
CA LEU A 57 -19.24 5.69 19.82
C LEU A 57 -18.71 4.42 19.13
N VAL A 58 -17.41 4.38 18.81
CA VAL A 58 -16.79 3.22 18.16
C VAL A 58 -16.10 2.26 19.12
N ASN A 59 -16.17 2.53 20.43
CA ASN A 59 -15.43 1.80 21.46
C ASN A 59 -13.94 1.68 21.14
N ARG A 60 -13.30 2.82 20.83
CA ARG A 60 -11.91 2.87 20.41
C ARG A 60 -10.99 2.55 21.57
N ASN A 61 -10.16 1.52 21.40
CA ASN A 61 -9.27 1.02 22.45
C ASN A 61 -7.79 1.41 22.25
N PHE A 62 -7.45 1.98 21.10
CA PHE A 62 -6.06 2.31 20.75
C PHE A 62 -6.00 3.52 19.80
N HIS A 63 -4.99 4.37 20.01
CA HIS A 63 -4.67 5.52 19.18
C HIS A 63 -3.22 5.44 18.72
N GLN A 64 -2.96 5.96 17.52
CA GLN A 64 -1.62 6.16 16.99
C GLN A 64 -1.51 7.63 16.60
N SER A 65 -1.20 8.44 17.61
CA SER A 65 -1.20 9.90 17.49
C SER A 65 0.16 10.46 17.08
N LEU A 66 0.15 11.44 16.19
CA LEU A 66 1.30 12.27 15.85
C LEU A 66 1.26 13.57 16.66
N LEU A 67 2.38 13.93 17.28
CA LEU A 67 2.57 15.17 18.03
C LEU A 67 3.69 15.99 17.40
N CYS A 68 3.65 17.31 17.58
CA CYS A 68 4.74 18.22 17.22
C CYS A 68 5.07 19.18 18.37
N HIS A 69 6.09 20.02 18.21
CA HIS A 69 6.30 21.13 19.14
C HIS A 69 5.16 22.15 19.03
N ALA A 70 4.79 22.76 20.15
CA ALA A 70 3.64 23.68 20.21
C ALA A 70 3.79 24.96 19.38
N ASP A 71 5.02 25.35 19.04
CA ASP A 71 5.34 26.49 18.19
C ASP A 71 5.22 26.19 16.68
N ALA A 72 5.04 24.93 16.30
CA ALA A 72 4.90 24.52 14.90
C ALA A 72 3.52 24.84 14.29
N HIS A 73 2.50 25.07 15.13
CA HIS A 73 1.12 25.41 14.73
C HIS A 73 0.59 24.59 13.54
N PRO A 74 0.47 23.26 13.69
CA PRO A 74 0.07 22.37 12.58
C PRO A 74 -1.37 22.67 12.12
N ALA A 75 -1.59 22.55 10.81
CA ALA A 75 -2.95 22.58 10.27
C ALA A 75 -3.76 21.38 10.79
N ARG A 76 -4.97 21.62 11.27
CA ARG A 76 -5.86 20.59 11.85
C ARG A 76 -6.68 19.83 10.81
N LEU A 77 -6.95 20.47 9.67
CA LEU A 77 -7.76 19.87 8.60
C LEU A 77 -6.92 19.72 7.34
N PRO A 78 -7.04 18.58 6.62
CA PRO A 78 -6.34 18.38 5.38
C PRO A 78 -6.85 19.34 4.31
N GLN A 79 -5.94 19.89 3.52
CA GLN A 79 -6.26 20.73 2.38
C GLN A 79 -6.17 19.90 1.11
N LEU A 80 -7.30 19.69 0.41
CA LEU A 80 -7.35 18.90 -0.84
C LEU A 80 -6.33 19.38 -1.88
N GLY A 81 -6.08 20.70 -1.95
CA GLY A 81 -5.08 21.27 -2.86
C GLY A 81 -3.67 20.73 -2.65
N GLN A 82 -3.25 20.51 -1.41
CA GLN A 82 -1.90 20.02 -1.06
C GLN A 82 -1.66 18.59 -1.52
N MET A 83 -2.72 17.81 -1.75
CA MET A 83 -2.62 16.43 -2.20
C MET A 83 -1.97 16.28 -3.59
N ARG A 84 -1.90 17.37 -4.35
CA ARG A 84 -1.16 17.47 -5.61
C ARG A 84 0.36 17.39 -5.43
N GLU A 85 0.85 17.61 -4.21
CA GLU A 85 2.29 17.56 -3.87
C GLU A 85 2.75 16.16 -3.44
N PHE A 86 1.88 15.16 -3.55
CA PHE A 86 2.16 13.79 -3.14
C PHE A 86 2.37 12.86 -4.34
N SER A 87 3.13 11.80 -4.09
CA SER A 87 3.18 10.61 -4.91
C SER A 87 2.27 9.53 -4.34
N TRP A 88 1.54 8.87 -5.23
CA TRP A 88 0.43 7.99 -4.90
C TRP A 88 0.67 6.55 -5.29
N PHE A 89 0.14 5.61 -4.50
CA PHE A 89 0.24 4.19 -4.74
C PHE A 89 -0.91 3.43 -4.08
N ALA A 90 -1.23 2.22 -4.59
CA ALA A 90 -2.30 1.38 -4.07
C ALA A 90 -2.02 -0.11 -4.34
N ASP A 91 -2.18 -0.97 -3.33
CA ASP A 91 -2.04 -2.43 -3.47
C ASP A 91 -3.40 -3.11 -3.71
N LEU A 92 -4.02 -2.79 -4.84
CA LEU A 92 -5.36 -3.26 -5.16
C LEU A 92 -5.36 -4.26 -6.32
N ARG A 93 -6.42 -5.07 -6.38
CA ARG A 93 -6.78 -5.90 -7.53
C ARG A 93 -7.92 -5.22 -8.28
N PRO A 94 -7.69 -4.76 -9.52
CA PRO A 94 -8.75 -4.17 -10.32
C PRO A 94 -9.77 -5.24 -10.75
N PRO A 95 -10.99 -4.83 -11.13
CA PRO A 95 -11.94 -5.75 -11.75
C PRO A 95 -11.37 -6.26 -13.09
N ARG A 96 -11.81 -7.45 -13.53
CA ARG A 96 -11.32 -8.09 -14.77
C ARG A 96 -11.38 -7.18 -16.01
N LYS A 97 -12.35 -6.28 -16.06
CA LYS A 97 -12.49 -5.26 -17.09
C LYS A 97 -12.88 -3.94 -16.44
N ILE A 98 -12.09 -2.90 -16.66
CA ILE A 98 -12.38 -1.54 -16.22
C ILE A 98 -13.19 -0.84 -17.33
N ASP A 99 -14.32 -0.25 -16.96
CA ASP A 99 -15.14 0.58 -17.84
C ASP A 99 -14.80 2.06 -17.60
N PHE A 100 -14.06 2.61 -18.55
CA PHE A 100 -13.68 4.01 -18.59
C PHE A 100 -14.76 4.93 -19.19
N ARG A 101 -15.77 4.38 -19.86
CA ARG A 101 -16.74 5.17 -20.64
C ARG A 101 -17.94 5.64 -19.83
N ARG A 102 -18.09 5.15 -18.60
CA ARG A 102 -19.23 5.44 -17.72
C ARG A 102 -18.76 5.63 -16.28
N ALA A 103 -19.30 6.66 -15.63
CA ALA A 103 -19.20 6.87 -14.20
C ALA A 103 -20.16 5.91 -13.45
N LYS A 104 -19.87 4.61 -13.54
CA LYS A 104 -20.60 3.54 -12.84
C LYS A 104 -19.67 2.87 -11.85
N SER A 105 -20.12 2.64 -10.62
CA SER A 105 -19.33 1.93 -9.61
C SER A 105 -18.73 0.63 -10.14
N GLN A 106 -17.44 0.42 -9.86
CA GLN A 106 -16.74 -0.85 -10.01
C GLN A 106 -15.84 -1.11 -8.80
N THR A 107 -15.85 -2.34 -8.32
CA THR A 107 -15.11 -2.73 -7.12
C THR A 107 -13.64 -3.04 -7.43
N PHE A 108 -12.76 -2.43 -6.67
CA PHE A 108 -11.34 -2.77 -6.54
C PHE A 108 -11.14 -3.51 -5.22
N THR A 109 -10.36 -4.58 -5.21
CA THR A 109 -10.26 -5.47 -4.04
C THR A 109 -8.87 -5.41 -3.43
N GLU A 110 -8.78 -5.22 -2.12
CA GLU A 110 -7.52 -5.31 -1.39
C GLU A 110 -6.94 -6.73 -1.40
N VAL A 111 -5.68 -6.87 -0.99
CA VAL A 111 -5.05 -8.19 -0.80
C VAL A 111 -5.82 -9.03 0.23
N GLY A 112 -6.39 -8.40 1.27
CA GLY A 112 -7.21 -9.04 2.30
C GLY A 112 -8.61 -9.48 1.83
N GLY A 113 -9.03 -9.08 0.63
CA GLY A 113 -10.31 -9.47 0.04
C GLY A 113 -11.44 -8.46 0.24
N GLU A 114 -11.23 -7.39 1.01
CA GLU A 114 -12.19 -6.28 1.12
C GLU A 114 -12.31 -5.53 -0.21
N GLY A 115 -13.53 -5.15 -0.58
CA GLY A 115 -13.85 -4.50 -1.84
C GLY A 115 -14.23 -3.04 -1.64
N HIS A 116 -13.65 -2.16 -2.46
CA HIS A 116 -13.90 -0.73 -2.44
C HIS A 116 -14.43 -0.28 -3.80
N ASP A 117 -15.57 0.38 -3.77
CA ASP A 117 -16.28 0.82 -4.95
C ASP A 117 -15.72 2.15 -5.45
N VAL A 118 -15.37 2.19 -6.73
CA VAL A 118 -14.80 3.36 -7.40
C VAL A 118 -15.68 3.72 -8.58
N VAL A 119 -16.14 4.97 -8.62
CA VAL A 119 -17.16 5.45 -9.55
C VAL A 119 -16.50 6.20 -10.71
N HIS A 120 -15.64 7.17 -10.42
CA HIS A 120 -15.19 8.10 -11.44
C HIS A 120 -14.17 7.44 -12.40
N PRO A 121 -14.36 7.54 -13.74
CA PRO A 121 -13.48 6.87 -14.70
C PRO A 121 -12.02 7.28 -14.61
N LEU A 122 -11.73 8.55 -14.30
CA LEU A 122 -10.36 9.02 -14.14
C LEU A 122 -9.69 8.41 -12.90
N THR A 123 -10.43 8.19 -11.81
CA THR A 123 -9.92 7.51 -10.61
C THR A 123 -9.64 6.04 -10.90
N LYS A 124 -10.54 5.35 -11.63
CA LYS A 124 -10.28 3.96 -12.05
C LYS A 124 -9.02 3.86 -12.92
N ALA A 125 -8.80 4.83 -13.80
CA ALA A 125 -7.60 4.90 -14.63
C ALA A 125 -6.34 5.14 -13.77
N ALA A 126 -6.41 6.07 -12.81
CA ALA A 126 -5.34 6.31 -11.85
C ALA A 126 -5.01 5.07 -11.01
N LEU A 127 -6.01 4.37 -10.47
CA LEU A 127 -5.81 3.14 -9.71
C LEU A 127 -5.21 2.02 -10.56
N ALA A 128 -5.62 1.88 -11.82
CA ALA A 128 -5.02 0.90 -12.74
C ALA A 128 -3.52 1.14 -12.91
N LEU A 129 -3.11 2.41 -13.06
CA LEU A 129 -1.71 2.81 -13.15
C LEU A 129 -0.95 2.59 -11.83
N MET A 130 -1.55 2.92 -10.69
CA MET A 130 -0.94 2.69 -9.36
C MET A 130 -0.72 1.20 -9.08
N VAL A 131 -1.65 0.34 -9.49
CA VAL A 131 -1.52 -1.12 -9.31
C VAL A 131 -0.35 -1.66 -10.14
N GLU A 132 -0.19 -1.19 -11.37
CA GLU A 132 0.92 -1.57 -12.25
C GLU A 132 2.27 -1.05 -11.72
N SER A 133 2.28 0.18 -11.18
CA SER A 133 3.46 0.87 -10.69
C SER A 133 3.67 0.77 -9.17
N TYR A 134 2.97 -0.14 -8.46
CA TYR A 134 2.87 -0.14 -6.99
C TYR A 134 4.20 0.05 -6.24
N SER A 135 5.28 -0.60 -6.70
CA SER A 135 6.62 -0.45 -6.12
C SER A 135 7.21 0.96 -6.18
N THR A 136 6.73 1.82 -7.08
CA THR A 136 7.21 3.18 -7.36
C THR A 136 6.02 4.14 -7.37
N PRO A 137 5.69 4.76 -6.22
CA PRO A 137 4.64 5.76 -6.12
C PRO A 137 4.75 6.86 -7.19
N MET A 138 3.62 7.19 -7.82
CA MET A 138 3.58 8.10 -8.95
C MET A 138 3.24 9.53 -8.49
N PRO A 139 4.06 10.56 -8.80
CA PRO A 139 3.71 11.96 -8.52
C PRO A 139 2.34 12.32 -9.11
N TYR A 140 1.53 13.07 -8.37
CA TYR A 140 0.17 13.42 -8.80
C TYR A 140 0.09 14.03 -10.21
N PRO A 141 0.94 14.98 -10.63
CA PRO A 141 0.87 15.55 -11.98
C PRO A 141 1.08 14.50 -13.09
N GLU A 142 1.98 13.56 -12.87
CA GLU A 142 2.26 12.45 -13.80
C GLU A 142 1.09 11.46 -13.83
N LEU A 143 0.55 11.12 -12.66
CA LEU A 143 -0.61 10.24 -12.52
C LEU A 143 -1.83 10.80 -13.23
N PHE A 144 -2.16 12.07 -13.01
CA PHE A 144 -3.28 12.72 -13.66
C PHE A 144 -3.11 12.73 -15.18
N ALA A 145 -1.93 13.12 -15.68
CA ALA A 145 -1.65 13.16 -17.11
C ALA A 145 -1.74 11.77 -17.75
N ALA A 146 -1.18 10.74 -17.11
CA ALA A 146 -1.22 9.35 -17.57
C ALA A 146 -2.64 8.79 -17.54
N ALA A 147 -3.40 9.02 -16.48
CA ALA A 147 -4.80 8.59 -16.36
C ALA A 147 -5.68 9.27 -17.42
N ALA A 148 -5.51 10.58 -17.64
CA ALA A 148 -6.21 11.32 -18.67
C ALA A 148 -5.89 10.78 -20.07
N ASN A 149 -4.63 10.46 -20.36
CA ASN A 149 -4.22 9.84 -21.61
C ASN A 149 -4.82 8.45 -21.80
N LEU A 150 -4.90 7.65 -20.73
CA LEU A 150 -5.53 6.34 -20.75
C LEU A 150 -7.01 6.46 -21.12
N LEU A 151 -7.74 7.42 -20.56
CA LEU A 151 -9.13 7.68 -20.92
C LEU A 151 -9.29 8.10 -22.38
N ARG A 152 -8.43 9.00 -22.88
CA ARG A 152 -8.44 9.43 -24.30
C ARG A 152 -8.25 8.24 -25.23
N ALA A 153 -7.28 7.36 -24.95
CA ALA A 153 -7.01 6.16 -25.74
C ALA A 153 -8.20 5.18 -25.77
N HIS A 154 -9.03 5.17 -24.73
CA HIS A 154 -10.23 4.30 -24.63
C HIS A 154 -11.53 4.96 -25.12
N GLY A 155 -11.44 6.19 -25.67
CA GLY A 155 -12.57 6.96 -26.18
C GLY A 155 -13.44 7.61 -25.10
N ALA A 156 -12.89 7.84 -23.90
CA ALA A 156 -13.56 8.42 -22.74
C ALA A 156 -13.09 9.87 -22.46
N ILE A 157 -12.93 10.67 -23.52
CA ILE A 157 -12.31 12.01 -23.48
C ILE A 157 -13.06 12.96 -22.54
N GLN A 158 -14.39 12.81 -22.41
CA GLN A 158 -15.23 13.65 -21.57
C GLN A 158 -14.87 13.63 -20.08
N PHE A 159 -14.20 12.57 -19.60
CA PHE A 159 -13.76 12.46 -18.20
C PHE A 159 -12.28 12.85 -18.01
N ALA A 160 -11.55 13.12 -19.10
CA ALA A 160 -10.09 13.30 -19.06
C ALA A 160 -9.65 14.66 -18.48
N GLN A 161 -10.58 15.56 -18.15
CA GLN A 161 -10.31 16.89 -17.57
C GLN A 161 -10.96 17.06 -16.18
N ALA A 162 -11.58 16.01 -15.64
CA ALA A 162 -12.28 16.04 -14.36
C ALA A 162 -11.30 15.85 -13.19
N GLU A 163 -10.37 16.81 -13.03
CA GLU A 163 -9.30 16.78 -12.02
C GLU A 163 -9.84 16.83 -10.58
N GLU A 164 -10.83 17.69 -10.32
CA GLU A 164 -11.42 17.84 -8.99
C GLU A 164 -12.18 16.57 -8.56
N ASP A 165 -12.88 15.90 -9.49
CA ASP A 165 -13.53 14.61 -9.21
C ASP A 165 -12.51 13.53 -8.86
N LEU A 166 -11.36 13.50 -9.55
CA LEU A 166 -10.24 12.61 -9.21
C LEU A 166 -9.71 12.90 -7.80
N LEU A 167 -9.46 14.16 -7.46
CA LEU A 167 -8.93 14.51 -6.14
C LEU A 167 -9.89 14.20 -5.02
N SER A 168 -11.17 14.53 -5.20
CA SER A 168 -12.20 14.25 -4.21
C SER A 168 -12.33 12.74 -3.96
N GLU A 169 -12.37 11.92 -5.00
CA GLU A 169 -12.50 10.47 -4.83
C GLU A 169 -11.19 9.84 -4.31
N LEU A 170 -10.01 10.31 -4.75
CA LEU A 170 -8.73 9.88 -4.17
C LEU A 170 -8.61 10.23 -2.69
N PHE A 171 -9.07 11.42 -2.27
CA PHE A 171 -9.09 11.80 -0.86
C PHE A 171 -10.00 10.89 -0.05
N SER A 172 -11.21 10.61 -0.53
CA SER A 172 -12.12 9.68 0.13
C SER A 172 -11.49 8.30 0.32
N LEU A 173 -10.83 7.77 -0.73
CA LEU A 173 -10.11 6.49 -0.66
C LEU A 173 -8.90 6.55 0.28
N TYR A 174 -8.19 7.69 0.33
CA TYR A 174 -7.04 7.88 1.21
C TYR A 174 -7.46 7.94 2.68
N ALA A 175 -8.55 8.66 2.98
CA ALA A 175 -9.07 8.80 4.34
C ALA A 175 -9.41 7.45 4.97
N ILE A 176 -9.93 6.50 4.18
CA ILE A 176 -10.23 5.14 4.62
C ILE A 176 -9.07 4.14 4.46
N GLY A 177 -7.89 4.58 4.01
CA GLY A 177 -6.68 3.76 3.94
C GLY A 177 -6.54 2.86 2.70
N VAL A 178 -7.40 3.01 1.70
CA VAL A 178 -7.43 2.17 0.48
C VAL A 178 -6.34 2.55 -0.52
N VAL A 179 -6.03 3.85 -0.59
CA VAL A 179 -4.90 4.38 -1.34
C VAL A 179 -3.94 5.07 -0.38
N HIS A 180 -2.68 5.15 -0.76
CA HIS A 180 -1.64 5.75 0.05
C HIS A 180 -0.90 6.83 -0.71
N ALA A 181 -0.35 7.77 0.05
CA ALA A 181 0.36 8.91 -0.46
C ALA A 181 1.62 9.16 0.38
N ARG A 182 2.65 9.69 -0.25
CA ARG A 182 3.84 10.24 0.44
C ARG A 182 4.30 11.51 -0.28
N PRO A 183 5.03 12.43 0.37
CA PRO A 183 5.50 13.65 -0.28
C PRO A 183 6.25 13.34 -1.58
N ALA A 184 5.97 14.06 -2.67
CA ALA A 184 6.61 13.82 -3.97
C ALA A 184 8.12 14.13 -3.97
N THR A 185 8.59 14.86 -2.95
CA THR A 185 10.01 15.09 -2.68
C THR A 185 10.75 13.82 -2.24
N MET A 186 10.04 12.82 -1.71
CA MET A 186 10.60 11.50 -1.43
C MET A 186 10.78 10.74 -2.75
N ARG A 187 11.95 10.91 -3.36
CA ARG A 187 12.31 10.23 -4.61
C ARG A 187 12.75 8.81 -4.33
N ASP A 188 12.21 7.88 -5.10
CA ASP A 188 12.73 6.53 -5.18
C ASP A 188 13.90 6.49 -6.16
N HIS A 189 15.05 6.00 -5.70
CA HIS A 189 16.10 5.56 -6.60
C HIS A 189 15.79 4.14 -7.04
N MET A 190 15.30 4.01 -8.28
CA MET A 190 15.06 2.74 -8.94
C MET A 190 15.96 2.67 -10.21
N ASP A 191 17.10 1.95 -10.15
CA ASP A 191 17.88 1.28 -11.27
C ASP A 191 17.71 -0.29 -11.55
N ILE A 192 17.36 -0.74 -12.77
CA ILE A 192 16.82 -2.11 -13.07
C ILE A 192 17.93 -3.14 -13.40
N GLY A 193 19.08 -3.09 -12.72
CA GLY A 193 20.31 -3.79 -13.15
C GLY A 193 20.39 -5.30 -12.86
N ALA A 194 20.23 -5.74 -11.60
CA ALA A 194 20.47 -7.13 -11.18
C ALA A 194 19.39 -7.70 -10.25
N LEU A 195 19.13 -9.01 -10.33
CA LEU A 195 18.20 -9.75 -9.47
C LEU A 195 18.85 -10.02 -8.10
N ARG A 196 18.77 -9.05 -7.20
CA ARG A 196 19.25 -9.16 -5.81
C ARG A 196 18.16 -8.77 -4.83
N VAL A 197 18.13 -9.38 -3.64
CA VAL A 197 17.25 -8.97 -2.53
C VAL A 197 17.83 -7.77 -1.77
N ASP A 198 16.97 -6.86 -1.33
CA ASP A 198 17.34 -5.68 -0.54
C ASP A 198 18.23 -6.05 0.66
N PRO A 199 19.35 -5.33 0.94
CA PRO A 199 20.21 -5.67 2.06
C PRO A 199 19.48 -5.76 3.41
N VAL A 200 18.46 -4.91 3.64
CA VAL A 200 17.63 -4.98 4.85
C VAL A 200 16.78 -6.24 4.82
N ALA A 201 16.15 -6.56 3.68
CA ALA A 201 15.37 -7.78 3.52
C ALA A 201 16.23 -9.05 3.65
N THR A 202 17.46 -9.06 3.12
CA THR A 202 18.43 -10.14 3.32
C THR A 202 18.76 -10.32 4.80
N GLN A 203 19.02 -9.22 5.52
CA GLN A 203 19.33 -9.29 6.94
C GLN A 203 18.15 -9.84 7.75
N CYS A 204 16.91 -9.40 7.48
CA CYS A 204 15.70 -9.94 8.09
C CYS A 204 15.53 -11.45 7.79
N ALA A 205 15.81 -11.88 6.55
CA ALA A 205 15.77 -13.28 6.19
C ALA A 205 16.78 -14.12 7.02
N CYS A 206 17.99 -13.58 7.24
CA CYS A 206 19.03 -14.21 8.04
C CYS A 206 18.69 -14.29 9.53
N LEU A 207 17.97 -13.30 10.07
CA LEU A 207 17.49 -13.31 11.47
C LEU A 207 16.43 -14.40 11.71
N GLY A 208 15.71 -14.81 10.66
CA GLY A 208 14.87 -15.99 10.69
C GLY A 208 13.40 -15.76 11.04
N ASP A 209 12.96 -14.50 11.18
CA ASP A 209 11.59 -14.11 11.56
C ASP A 209 10.49 -14.55 10.55
N GLY A 210 10.90 -15.14 9.43
CA GLY A 210 10.00 -15.74 8.44
C GLY A 210 9.26 -14.72 7.57
N HIS A 211 9.71 -13.47 7.57
CA HIS A 211 9.11 -12.39 6.80
C HIS A 211 10.19 -11.52 6.16
N LEU A 212 9.90 -10.99 4.98
CA LEU A 212 10.70 -9.95 4.33
C LEU A 212 9.98 -8.62 4.46
N PRO A 213 10.66 -7.54 4.88
CA PRO A 213 10.11 -6.20 4.81
C PRO A 213 9.88 -5.81 3.33
N ALA A 214 8.67 -5.36 3.03
CA ALA A 214 8.33 -4.75 1.75
C ALA A 214 8.58 -3.24 1.81
N ARG A 215 8.70 -2.61 0.63
CA ARG A 215 9.05 -1.19 0.52
C ARG A 215 8.10 -0.26 1.26
N HIS A 216 6.80 -0.56 1.20
CA HIS A 216 5.75 0.28 1.78
C HIS A 216 5.38 -0.19 3.20
N HIS A 217 6.37 -0.59 3.99
CA HIS A 217 6.22 -1.09 5.36
C HIS A 217 5.26 -2.29 5.53
N GLY A 218 4.95 -3.00 4.44
CA GLY A 218 4.29 -4.30 4.47
C GLY A 218 5.29 -5.43 4.74
N CYS A 219 4.80 -6.67 4.73
CA CYS A 219 5.66 -7.84 4.84
C CYS A 219 5.24 -8.94 3.85
N VAL A 220 6.22 -9.72 3.40
CA VAL A 220 6.00 -10.94 2.62
C VAL A 220 6.46 -12.13 3.45
N SER A 221 5.54 -13.04 3.75
CA SER A 221 5.87 -14.27 4.48
C SER A 221 6.74 -15.20 3.65
N LEU A 222 7.65 -15.90 4.32
CA LEU A 222 8.60 -16.84 3.75
C LEU A 222 8.22 -18.28 4.07
N ASP A 223 7.64 -18.95 3.09
CA ASP A 223 7.59 -20.42 3.05
C ASP A 223 8.99 -21.02 2.73
N PRO A 224 9.18 -22.35 2.82
CA PRO A 224 10.49 -22.96 2.55
C PRO A 224 11.07 -22.62 1.16
N PHE A 225 10.22 -22.59 0.13
CA PHE A 225 10.64 -22.29 -1.25
C PHE A 225 11.13 -20.85 -1.38
N SER A 226 10.35 -19.90 -0.88
CA SER A 226 10.64 -18.47 -0.96
C SER A 226 11.84 -18.09 -0.11
N ARG A 227 12.01 -18.70 1.06
CA ARG A 227 13.23 -18.55 1.87
C ARG A 227 14.47 -19.01 1.10
N ARG A 228 14.39 -20.16 0.44
CA ARG A 228 15.52 -20.69 -0.34
C ARG A 228 15.81 -19.83 -1.56
N LEU A 229 14.80 -19.43 -2.33
CA LEU A 229 14.99 -18.54 -3.47
C LEU A 229 15.61 -17.19 -3.03
N THR A 230 15.13 -16.61 -1.92
CA THR A 230 15.68 -15.38 -1.34
C THR A 230 17.19 -15.49 -1.08
N ALA A 231 17.64 -16.63 -0.52
CA ALA A 231 19.05 -16.87 -0.26
C ALA A 231 19.90 -17.03 -1.54
N LEU A 232 19.29 -17.38 -2.68
CA LEU A 232 19.98 -17.51 -3.97
C LEU A 232 20.04 -16.19 -4.75
N LEU A 233 19.18 -15.22 -4.43
CA LEU A 233 19.09 -13.89 -5.04
C LEU A 233 20.13 -12.92 -4.47
N ASP A 234 21.40 -13.27 -4.60
CA ASP A 234 22.55 -12.45 -4.19
C ASP A 234 23.11 -11.56 -5.31
N GLY A 235 22.54 -11.65 -6.52
CA GLY A 235 22.98 -10.93 -7.71
C GLY A 235 24.13 -11.60 -8.49
N THR A 236 24.62 -12.76 -8.05
CA THR A 236 25.74 -13.48 -8.71
C THR A 236 25.28 -14.65 -9.58
N ARG A 237 24.05 -15.12 -9.40
CA ARG A 237 23.48 -16.27 -10.12
C ARG A 237 22.55 -15.82 -11.23
N ASP A 238 22.68 -16.48 -12.38
CA ASP A 238 21.67 -16.39 -13.42
C ASP A 238 20.45 -17.26 -13.11
N ARG A 239 19.44 -17.16 -13.96
CA ARG A 239 18.16 -17.87 -13.81
C ARG A 239 18.34 -19.39 -13.79
N ASP A 240 19.19 -19.93 -14.67
CA ASP A 240 19.37 -21.37 -14.82
C ASP A 240 20.14 -21.96 -13.64
N ALA A 241 21.16 -21.25 -13.13
CA ALA A 241 21.89 -21.63 -11.93
C ALA A 241 20.97 -21.69 -10.70
N MET A 242 20.03 -20.75 -10.57
CA MET A 242 19.03 -20.79 -9.49
C MET A 242 18.08 -21.98 -9.62
N ILE A 243 17.58 -22.27 -10.84
CA ILE A 243 16.70 -23.42 -11.08
C ILE A 243 17.41 -24.74 -10.75
N ILE A 244 18.67 -24.89 -11.18
CA ILE A 244 19.49 -26.08 -10.88
C ILE A 244 19.64 -26.26 -9.36
N ALA A 245 19.99 -25.19 -8.64
CA ALA A 245 20.15 -25.24 -7.18
C ALA A 245 18.85 -25.66 -6.46
N LEU A 246 17.69 -25.15 -6.90
CA LEU A 246 16.39 -25.49 -6.33
C LEU A 246 15.99 -26.94 -6.62
N LEU A 247 16.27 -27.45 -7.83
CA LEU A 247 16.02 -28.85 -8.18
C LEU A 247 16.91 -29.81 -7.37
N ASP A 248 18.17 -29.44 -7.16
CA ASP A 248 19.12 -30.19 -6.34
C ASP A 248 18.64 -30.32 -4.89
N ASP A 249 18.09 -29.25 -4.31
CA ASP A 249 17.53 -29.27 -2.95
C ASP A 249 16.36 -30.25 -2.82
N ILE A 250 15.55 -30.43 -3.87
CA ILE A 250 14.43 -31.38 -3.89
C ILE A 250 14.95 -32.81 -4.03
N GLN A 251 15.90 -33.05 -4.95
CA GLN A 251 16.40 -34.39 -5.24
C GLN A 251 17.21 -35.00 -4.09
N LYS A 252 17.95 -34.17 -3.35
CA LYS A 252 18.81 -34.61 -2.24
C LYS A 252 18.07 -34.71 -0.90
N GLY A 253 16.75 -34.53 -0.87
CA GLY A 253 15.97 -34.51 0.38
C GLY A 253 16.36 -33.33 1.29
N GLY A 254 16.66 -32.17 0.68
CA GLY A 254 17.08 -30.96 1.39
C GLY A 254 15.90 -30.13 1.90
N VAL A 255 16.09 -28.82 2.00
CA VAL A 255 15.11 -27.88 2.59
C VAL A 255 13.78 -27.84 1.82
N LEU A 256 13.76 -28.30 0.57
CA LEU A 256 12.58 -28.29 -0.31
C LEU A 256 11.97 -29.69 -0.51
N ASP A 257 12.32 -30.65 0.33
CA ASP A 257 11.72 -31.99 0.26
C ASP A 257 10.20 -31.92 0.40
N GLY A 258 9.50 -32.77 -0.36
CA GLY A 258 8.03 -32.80 -0.41
C GLY A 258 7.34 -31.62 -1.11
N LEU A 259 8.08 -30.65 -1.66
CA LEU A 259 7.49 -29.53 -2.43
C LEU A 259 6.77 -30.01 -3.70
N LEU A 260 7.25 -31.10 -4.29
CA LEU A 260 6.68 -31.72 -5.49
C LEU A 260 6.16 -33.13 -5.16
N PRO A 261 5.11 -33.61 -5.84
CA PRO A 261 4.64 -34.97 -5.69
C PRO A 261 5.75 -36.00 -5.98
N PRO A 262 5.77 -37.14 -5.26
CA PRO A 262 6.70 -38.22 -5.54
C PRO A 262 6.54 -38.70 -7.00
N ASN A 263 7.66 -38.98 -7.67
CA ASN A 263 7.75 -39.38 -9.10
C ASN A 263 7.45 -38.27 -10.13
N THR A 264 7.53 -36.99 -9.76
CA THR A 264 7.50 -35.90 -10.74
C THR A 264 8.69 -36.02 -11.70
N GLY A 265 8.43 -36.19 -13.00
CA GLY A 265 9.48 -36.27 -14.02
C GLY A 265 10.30 -34.98 -14.12
N ALA A 266 11.57 -35.08 -14.52
CA ALA A 266 12.52 -33.97 -14.50
C ALA A 266 12.05 -32.70 -15.25
N ASP A 267 11.44 -32.87 -16.43
CA ASP A 267 10.90 -31.74 -17.22
C ASP A 267 9.70 -31.07 -16.51
N ALA A 268 8.81 -31.87 -15.92
CA ALA A 268 7.66 -31.36 -15.17
C ALA A 268 8.10 -30.63 -13.90
N ALA A 269 9.10 -31.16 -13.19
CA ALA A 269 9.70 -30.51 -12.02
C ALA A 269 10.30 -29.16 -12.39
N ARG A 270 11.13 -29.10 -13.44
CA ARG A 270 11.72 -27.85 -13.93
C ARG A 270 10.64 -26.80 -14.25
N LYS A 271 9.61 -27.17 -15.02
CA LYS A 271 8.49 -26.27 -15.37
C LYS A 271 7.70 -25.78 -14.15
N GLN A 272 7.58 -26.58 -13.10
CA GLN A 272 6.92 -26.14 -11.86
C GLN A 272 7.79 -25.15 -11.08
N ILE A 273 9.11 -25.41 -10.98
CA ILE A 273 10.06 -24.51 -10.31
C ILE A 273 10.15 -23.17 -11.04
N GLU A 274 10.23 -23.19 -12.37
CA GLU A 274 10.21 -21.97 -13.19
C GLU A 274 8.95 -21.14 -12.92
N ARG A 275 7.77 -21.76 -12.92
CA ARG A 275 6.50 -21.06 -12.62
C ARG A 275 6.46 -20.48 -11.21
N ASN A 276 6.94 -21.23 -10.21
CA ASN A 276 6.97 -20.76 -8.82
C ASN A 276 7.94 -19.59 -8.66
N MET A 277 9.13 -19.70 -9.26
CA MET A 277 10.14 -18.65 -9.27
C MET A 277 9.61 -17.39 -9.96
N ASP A 278 9.02 -17.49 -11.15
CA ASP A 278 8.50 -16.33 -11.88
C ASP A 278 7.39 -15.61 -11.08
N ARG A 279 6.50 -16.37 -10.44
CA ARG A 279 5.46 -15.82 -9.54
C ARG A 279 6.07 -15.07 -8.36
N LEU A 280 7.09 -15.64 -7.72
CA LEU A 280 7.72 -15.06 -6.55
C LEU A 280 8.57 -13.84 -6.91
N LEU A 281 9.29 -13.87 -8.03
CA LEU A 281 10.03 -12.72 -8.54
C LEU A 281 9.09 -11.57 -8.92
N LEU A 282 7.93 -11.86 -9.49
CA LEU A 282 6.90 -10.86 -9.76
C LEU A 282 6.39 -10.24 -8.45
N LEU A 283 6.13 -11.06 -7.43
CA LEU A 283 5.73 -10.59 -6.10
C LEU A 283 6.81 -9.70 -5.48
N TYR A 284 8.08 -10.14 -5.46
CA TYR A 284 9.19 -9.38 -4.89
C TYR A 284 9.43 -8.07 -5.63
N ARG A 285 9.31 -8.07 -6.96
CA ARG A 285 9.38 -6.84 -7.76
C ARG A 285 8.26 -5.88 -7.39
N ARG A 286 7.02 -6.38 -7.34
CA ARG A 286 5.85 -5.57 -6.96
C ARG A 286 6.01 -4.98 -5.56
N GLN A 287 6.44 -5.78 -4.60
CA GLN A 287 6.62 -5.38 -3.19
C GLN A 287 7.91 -4.58 -2.93
N GLY A 288 8.73 -4.33 -3.96
CA GLY A 288 9.98 -3.58 -3.85
C GLY A 288 11.06 -4.28 -3.01
N ILE A 289 11.01 -5.61 -2.91
CA ILE A 289 11.98 -6.44 -2.15
C ILE A 289 13.28 -6.63 -2.93
N LEU A 290 13.24 -6.51 -4.25
CA LEU A 290 14.44 -6.63 -5.08
C LEU A 290 15.24 -5.33 -5.02
N ALA A 291 16.46 -5.40 -4.47
CA ALA A 291 17.40 -4.29 -4.38
C ALA A 291 18.05 -3.93 -5.69
N ARG A 292 18.74 -2.81 -5.61
CA ARG A 292 19.61 -2.24 -6.62
C ARG A 292 20.94 -1.90 -5.95
N LEU A 293 22.04 -2.00 -6.70
CA LEU A 293 23.29 -1.29 -6.40
C LEU A 293 23.21 0.08 -7.07
#